data_AF-A0A1M5LYD8-F1
#
_entry.id   AF-A0A1M5LYD8-F1
#
_cell.length_a   1.000
_cell.length_b   1.000
_cell.length_c   1.000
_cell.angle_alpha   90.00
_cell.angle_beta   90.00
_cell.angle_gamma   90.00
#
_symmetry.space_group_name_H-M   'P 1'
#
loop_
_entity.id
_entity.type
_entity.pdbx_description
1 polymer ?
#
loop_
_entity_poly.entity_id
_entity_poly.type
_entity_poly.pdbx_seq_one_letter_code
_entity_poly.pdbx_strand_id
1 'polypeptide(L)'
;MKLDARTRNIVVIGASAGGVEAFTTLFGHLPPDLRAAVLVVLHIPAHTPSQLHHILARTTPMRVVVAEDGQVPEAQAVYVASADRLLRDQARRPCDANFFGHDPET
;
A
#
# COMPACT_ATOMS: atom_id res chain seq x y z
N MET A 1 21.99 9.28 -8.05
CA MET A 1 21.53 9.59 -6.68
C MET A 1 21.18 8.27 -5.99
N LYS A 2 21.89 7.92 -4.92
CA LYS A 2 21.94 6.58 -4.31
C LYS A 2 20.95 6.58 -3.14
N LEU A 3 19.87 5.82 -3.21
CA LEU A 3 18.97 5.67 -2.06
C LEU A 3 19.71 4.94 -0.94
N ASP A 4 19.58 5.44 0.27
CA ASP A 4 20.14 4.85 1.47
C ASP A 4 19.35 3.61 1.87
N ALA A 5 20.05 2.53 2.22
CA ALA A 5 19.45 1.27 2.66
C ALA A 5 18.67 1.39 3.99
N ARG A 6 18.56 2.59 4.57
CA ARG A 6 17.89 2.90 5.85
C ARG A 6 16.50 3.52 5.70
N THR A 7 16.13 3.94 4.49
CA THR A 7 14.83 4.57 4.24
C THR A 7 13.94 3.59 3.48
N ARG A 8 13.03 2.94 4.22
CA ARG A 8 11.97 2.12 3.62
C ARG A 8 10.89 3.07 3.12
N ASN A 9 10.84 3.27 1.81
CA ASN A 9 9.74 4.01 1.19
C ASN A 9 8.55 3.07 1.05
N ILE A 10 7.55 3.29 1.90
CA ILE A 10 6.31 2.53 1.90
C ILE A 10 5.17 3.52 1.68
N VAL A 11 4.33 3.25 0.69
CA VAL A 11 3.10 3.98 0.43
C VAL A 11 1.94 3.07 0.78
N VAL A 12 1.02 3.52 1.63
CA VAL A 12 -0.19 2.77 1.99
C VAL A 12 -1.42 3.50 1.48
N ILE A 13 -2.30 2.81 0.76
CA ILE A 13 -3.49 3.39 0.15
C ILE A 13 -4.71 2.57 0.55
N GLY A 14 -5.66 3.23 1.21
CA GLY A 14 -6.94 2.66 1.61
C GLY A 14 -8.08 3.20 0.73
N ALA A 15 -9.01 2.34 0.34
CA ALA A 15 -10.24 2.74 -0.35
C ALA A 15 -11.44 1.88 0.10
N SER A 16 -12.64 2.30 -0.29
CA SER A 16 -13.92 1.64 0.02
C SER A 16 -14.80 1.64 -1.24
N ALA A 17 -16.01 2.21 -1.19
CA ALA A 17 -16.87 2.40 -2.36
C ALA A 17 -16.12 3.14 -3.50
N GLY A 18 -16.19 2.61 -4.72
CA GLY A 18 -15.48 3.16 -5.89
C GLY A 18 -13.96 2.93 -5.90
N GLY A 19 -13.40 2.27 -4.88
CA GLY A 19 -11.95 2.12 -4.75
C GLY A 19 -11.29 1.37 -5.90
N VAL A 20 -11.98 0.43 -6.54
CA VAL A 20 -11.44 -0.32 -7.69
C VAL A 20 -11.14 0.61 -8.88
N GLU A 21 -12.03 1.54 -9.20
CA GLU A 21 -11.85 2.49 -10.30
C GLU A 21 -10.74 3.50 -9.98
N ALA A 22 -10.72 3.99 -8.74
CA ALA A 22 -9.67 4.88 -8.24
C ALA A 22 -8.29 4.20 -8.32
N PHE A 23 -8.17 2.94 -7.90
CA PHE A 23 -6.93 2.20 -8.01
C PHE A 23 -6.54 1.93 -9.47
N THR A 24 -7.48 1.54 -10.31
CA THR A 24 -7.21 1.32 -11.75
C THR A 24 -6.63 2.57 -12.39
N THR A 25 -7.23 3.73 -12.13
CA THR A 25 -6.73 5.02 -12.59
C THR A 25 -5.35 5.34 -12.03
N LEU A 26 -5.17 5.22 -10.71
CA LEU A 26 -3.90 5.54 -10.05
C LEU A 26 -2.75 4.67 -10.57
N PHE A 27 -2.93 3.35 -10.59
CA PHE A 27 -1.90 2.40 -11.00
C PHE A 27 -1.59 2.46 -12.50
N GLY A 28 -2.55 2.90 -13.33
CA GLY A 28 -2.33 3.18 -14.74
C GLY A 28 -1.39 4.38 -15.01
N HIS A 29 -1.21 5.27 -14.04
CA HIS A 29 -0.37 6.46 -14.16
C HIS A 29 0.90 6.39 -13.28
N LEU A 30 1.03 5.35 -12.46
CA LEU A 30 2.16 5.20 -11.56
C LEU A 30 3.41 4.76 -12.33
N PRO A 31 4.57 5.43 -12.14
CA PRO A 31 5.80 5.01 -12.80
C PRO A 31 6.24 3.62 -12.34
N PRO A 32 6.63 2.71 -13.25
CA PRO A 32 6.96 1.33 -12.89
C PRO A 32 8.26 1.21 -12.10
N ASP A 33 9.13 2.21 -12.18
CA ASP A 33 10.40 2.26 -11.45
C ASP A 33 10.29 2.94 -10.08
N LEU A 34 9.06 3.20 -9.60
CA LEU A 34 8.78 3.78 -8.30
C LEU A 34 9.57 3.04 -7.20
N ARG A 35 10.50 3.76 -6.58
CA ARG A 35 11.38 3.24 -5.53
C ARG A 35 10.68 3.18 -4.17
N ALA A 36 9.49 2.56 -4.15
CA ALA A 36 8.68 2.34 -2.97
C ALA A 36 7.92 1.01 -3.08
N ALA A 37 7.60 0.42 -1.92
CA ALA A 37 6.58 -0.62 -1.83
C ALA A 37 5.20 0.04 -1.71
N VAL A 38 4.20 -0.44 -2.43
CA VAL A 38 2.84 0.10 -2.37
C VAL A 38 1.92 -0.94 -1.72
N LEU A 39 1.26 -0.59 -0.64
CA LEU A 39 0.34 -1.44 0.11
C LEU A 39 -1.08 -0.93 -0.12
N VAL A 40 -1.97 -1.82 -0.52
CA VAL A 40 -3.32 -1.48 -0.95
C VAL A 40 -4.34 -2.21 -0.09
N VAL A 41 -5.25 -1.45 0.51
CA VAL A 41 -6.38 -1.99 1.27
C VAL A 41 -7.66 -1.51 0.60
N LEU A 42 -8.53 -2.46 0.24
CA LEU A 42 -9.88 -2.17 -0.22
C LEU A 42 -10.86 -2.76 0.80
N HIS A 43 -11.69 -1.90 1.39
CA HIS A 43 -12.75 -2.32 2.29
C HIS A 43 -13.84 -3.04 1.48
N ILE A 44 -13.89 -4.36 1.63
CA ILE A 44 -14.86 -5.26 1.01
C ILE A 44 -15.43 -6.22 2.05
N PRO A 45 -16.63 -6.81 1.83
CA PRO A 45 -17.19 -7.81 2.73
C PRO A 45 -16.25 -9.01 2.91
N ALA A 46 -16.08 -9.43 4.17
CA ALA A 46 -15.31 -10.57 4.67
C ALA A 46 -15.35 -11.84 3.81
N HIS A 47 -16.55 -12.15 3.28
CA HIS A 47 -16.85 -13.42 2.65
C HIS A 47 -16.55 -13.46 1.16
N THR A 48 -16.04 -12.36 0.59
CA THR A 48 -15.75 -12.27 -0.84
C THR A 48 -14.25 -12.24 -1.07
N PRO A 49 -13.67 -13.25 -1.75
CA PRO A 49 -12.28 -13.21 -2.18
C PRO A 49 -12.01 -11.97 -3.04
N SER A 50 -10.98 -11.19 -2.69
CA SER A 50 -10.62 -9.99 -3.46
C SER A 50 -9.93 -10.36 -4.77
N GLN A 51 -10.55 -10.01 -5.90
CA GLN A 51 -9.93 -10.08 -7.23
C GLN A 51 -9.06 -8.86 -7.55
N LEU A 52 -8.87 -7.95 -6.58
CA LEU A 52 -8.20 -6.67 -6.81
C LEU A 52 -6.77 -6.84 -7.33
N HIS A 53 -6.01 -7.80 -6.81
CA HIS A 53 -4.66 -8.08 -7.29
C HIS A 53 -4.62 -8.41 -8.80
N HIS A 54 -5.56 -9.21 -9.31
CA HIS A 54 -5.67 -9.49 -10.74
C HIS A 54 -6.08 -8.27 -11.57
N ILE A 55 -6.94 -7.41 -11.02
CA ILE A 55 -7.35 -6.17 -11.68
C ILE A 55 -6.15 -5.23 -11.82
N LEU A 56 -5.41 -5.00 -10.72
CA LEU A 56 -4.26 -4.09 -10.73
C LEU A 56 -3.09 -4.65 -11.55
N ALA A 57 -2.89 -5.96 -11.57
CA ALA A 57 -1.86 -6.58 -12.42
C ALA A 57 -2.05 -6.30 -13.92
N ARG A 58 -3.26 -5.90 -14.36
CA ARG A 58 -3.55 -5.50 -15.74
C ARG A 58 -3.33 -4.01 -16.00
N THR A 59 -3.24 -3.20 -14.94
CA THR A 59 -3.20 -1.73 -15.04
C THR A 59 -1.80 -1.17 -14.80
N THR A 60 -0.91 -1.91 -14.16
CA THR A 60 0.47 -1.48 -13.89
C THR A 60 1.49 -2.54 -14.33
N PRO A 61 2.71 -2.13 -14.77
CA PRO A 61 3.82 -3.06 -15.00
C PRO A 61 4.46 -3.58 -13.71
N MET A 62 4.12 -2.98 -12.56
CA MET A 62 4.67 -3.39 -11.26
C MET A 62 4.20 -4.80 -10.88
N ARG A 63 5.02 -5.51 -10.09
CA ARG A 63 4.64 -6.80 -9.53
C ARG A 63 3.48 -6.61 -8.56
N VAL A 64 2.32 -7.19 -8.85
CA VAL A 64 1.14 -7.15 -7.96
C VAL A 64 0.94 -8.51 -7.32
N VAL A 65 0.91 -8.57 -5.99
CA VAL A 65 0.72 -9.81 -5.22
C VAL A 65 -0.24 -9.59 -4.05
N VAL A 66 -0.89 -10.67 -3.61
CA VAL A 66 -1.60 -10.67 -2.32
C VAL A 66 -0.55 -10.66 -1.21
N ALA A 67 -0.76 -9.84 -0.20
CA ALA A 67 0.16 -9.73 0.93
C ALA A 67 0.04 -10.95 1.86
N GLU A 68 1.19 -11.55 2.19
CA GLU A 68 1.28 -12.64 3.16
C GLU A 68 1.73 -12.13 4.54
N ASP A 69 1.42 -12.90 5.58
CA ASP A 69 1.84 -12.55 6.95
C ASP A 69 3.36 -12.54 7.09
N GLY A 70 3.88 -11.53 7.77
CA GLY A 70 5.33 -11.42 8.00
C GLY A 70 6.16 -11.19 6.74
N GLN A 71 5.52 -11.03 5.58
CA GLN A 71 6.21 -10.73 4.33
C GLN A 71 6.83 -9.33 4.38
N VAL A 72 8.11 -9.24 4.05
CA VAL A 72 8.83 -7.97 3.99
C VAL A 72 8.49 -7.26 2.66
N PRO A 73 7.95 -6.03 2.68
CA PRO A 73 7.65 -5.31 1.45
C PRO A 73 8.92 -4.91 0.69
N GLU A 74 8.99 -5.31 -0.58
CA GLU A 74 10.02 -4.90 -1.53
C GLU A 74 9.56 -3.70 -2.36
N ALA A 75 10.51 -2.84 -2.75
CA ALA A 75 10.23 -1.74 -3.67
C ALA A 75 9.78 -2.26 -5.05
N GLN A 76 9.11 -1.39 -5.83
CA GLN A 76 8.62 -1.70 -7.19
C GLN A 76 7.56 -2.83 -7.21
N ALA A 77 6.89 -3.03 -6.08
CA ALA A 77 5.84 -4.02 -5.93
C ALA A 77 4.60 -3.44 -5.24
N VAL A 78 3.44 -4.00 -5.58
CA VAL A 78 2.13 -3.68 -5.04
C VAL A 78 1.63 -4.89 -4.24
N TYR A 79 1.29 -4.65 -2.98
CA TYR A 79 0.82 -5.64 -2.02
C TYR A 79 -0.65 -5.38 -1.72
N VAL A 80 -1.52 -6.29 -2.12
CA VAL A 80 -2.96 -6.19 -1.87
C VAL A 80 -3.31 -6.95 -0.60
N ALA A 81 -3.92 -6.26 0.36
CA ALA A 81 -4.45 -6.90 1.55
C ALA A 81 -5.48 -7.98 1.17
N SER A 82 -5.38 -9.14 1.80
CA SER A 82 -6.50 -10.10 1.81
C SER A 82 -7.68 -9.48 2.56
N ALA A 83 -8.91 -9.87 2.19
CA ALA A 83 -10.11 -9.48 2.93
C ALA A 83 -9.92 -9.77 4.44
N ASP A 84 -10.41 -8.88 5.30
CA ASP A 84 -10.32 -8.95 6.77
C ASP A 84 -8.91 -9.08 7.38
N ARG A 85 -7.85 -8.68 6.66
CA ARG A 85 -6.49 -8.70 7.22
C ARG A 85 -5.89 -7.30 7.29
N LEU A 86 -5.42 -6.96 8.49
CA LEU A 86 -4.63 -5.76 8.73
C LEU A 86 -3.21 -5.95 8.19
N LEU A 87 -2.79 -5.12 7.25
CA LEU A 87 -1.40 -5.01 6.85
C LEU A 87 -0.61 -4.33 7.98
N ARG A 88 0.39 -5.04 8.53
CA ARG A 88 1.27 -4.52 9.57
C ARG A 88 2.70 -4.49 9.05
N ASP A 89 3.28 -3.29 8.96
CA ASP A 89 4.73 -3.17 8.86
C ASP A 89 5.33 -3.51 10.25
N GLN A 90 6.22 -4.50 10.29
CA GLN A 90 6.90 -4.89 11.53
C GLN A 90 8.17 -4.06 11.79
N ALA A 91 8.46 -3.05 10.96
CA ALA A 91 9.50 -2.08 11.26
C ALA A 91 9.10 -1.22 12.46
N ARG A 92 9.39 -1.71 13.68
CA ARG A 92 9.29 -0.94 14.91
C ARG A 92 10.24 0.26 14.83
N ARG A 93 9.72 1.42 14.42
CA ARG A 93 10.27 2.71 14.84
C ARG A 93 9.56 3.11 16.14
N PRO A 94 10.24 3.71 17.13
CA PRO A 94 9.50 4.45 18.15
C PRO A 94 8.63 5.48 17.43
N CYS A 95 7.33 5.51 17.73
CA CYS A 95 6.46 6.54 17.21
C CYS A 95 6.93 7.87 17.78
N ASP A 96 7.48 8.75 16.95
CA ASP A 96 7.65 10.15 17.30
C ASP A 96 6.23 10.71 17.41
N ALA A 97 5.72 10.90 18.62
CA ALA A 97 4.33 11.25 18.91
C ALA A 97 3.90 12.67 18.45
N ASN A 98 4.64 13.31 17.55
CA ASN A 98 4.47 14.73 17.19
C ASN A 98 3.94 14.97 15.76
N PHE A 99 3.34 13.96 15.11
CA PHE A 99 2.81 14.13 13.74
C PHE A 99 1.33 14.51 13.67
N PHE A 100 0.63 14.67 14.80
CA PHE A 100 -0.63 15.41 14.82
C PHE A 100 -0.30 16.87 15.10
N GLY A 101 -0.45 17.71 14.08
CA GLY A 101 -0.51 19.16 14.26
C GLY A 101 -1.62 19.48 15.26
N HIS A 102 -1.21 19.74 16.49
CA HIS A 102 -1.96 20.55 17.42
C HIS A 102 -1.29 21.92 17.32
N ASP A 103 -1.99 22.91 16.75
CA ASP A 103 -1.75 24.28 17.17
C ASP A 103 -2.39 24.40 18.56
N PRO A 104 -1.61 24.54 19.65
CA PRO A 104 -2.17 25.04 20.88
C PRO A 104 -2.32 26.56 20.71
N GLU A 105 -3.54 27.05 20.93
CA GLU A 105 -3.95 28.47 20.94
C GLU A 105 -4.39 29.07 19.59
N THR A 106 -5.63 28.78 19.18
CA THR A 106 -6.66 29.81 18.92
C THR A 106 -8.07 29.22 18.96
#